data_AF-A0A3C0GAS2-F1
#
_entry.id   AF-A0A3C0GAS2-F1
#
_cell.length_a   1.000
_cell.length_b   1.000
_cell.length_c   1.000
_cell.angle_alpha   90.00
_cell.angle_beta   90.00
_cell.angle_gamma   90.00
#
_symmetry.space_group_name_H-M   'P 1'
#
loop_
_entity.id
_entity.type
_entity.pdbx_description
1 polymer ?
#
loop_
_entity_poly.entity_id
_entity_poly.type
_entity_poly.pdbx_seq_one_letter_code
_entity_poly.pdbx_strand_id
1 'polypeptide(L)'
;SELISGVDLVEQQIKVARGEALTFTQEDLKIIGHALEVRVYAEDPLADFMPSIGTLSTYKVPVGEGIRVDDGFEEGMEVPIYYDPMLSKLITYGKTREEAIQLMIKAIENYKVEGVATTLSFGKFVCEHEAFTSGNFDTHFVKNYYSPEHLEMQYAEERRIAALVALKLYRENEKVLKVPSKNSSNWQKSRV
;
A
#
# COMPACT_ATOMS: atom_id res chain seq x y z
N SER A 1 3.60 18.25 8.54
CA SER A 1 3.97 16.84 8.71
C SER A 1 5.23 16.79 9.56
N GLU A 2 5.34 15.84 10.48
CA GLU A 2 6.51 15.66 11.35
C GLU A 2 7.81 15.54 10.53
N LEU A 3 7.75 14.90 9.35
CA LEU A 3 8.89 14.70 8.46
C LEU A 3 9.47 15.99 7.85
N ILE A 4 8.65 17.04 7.70
CA ILE A 4 9.11 18.33 7.14
C ILE A 4 9.47 19.35 8.23
N SER A 5 8.95 19.18 9.44
CA SER A 5 9.25 20.05 10.58
C SER A 5 10.36 19.51 11.49
N GLY A 6 10.61 18.19 11.47
CA GLY A 6 11.52 17.52 12.39
C GLY A 6 10.99 17.46 13.83
N VAL A 7 9.70 17.76 14.04
CA VAL A 7 9.06 17.78 15.36
C VAL A 7 8.18 16.55 15.50
N ASP A 8 8.44 15.74 16.54
CA ASP A 8 7.56 14.65 16.97
C ASP A 8 6.40 15.24 17.79
N LEU A 9 5.19 15.22 17.22
CA LEU A 9 4.04 15.84 17.86
C LEU A 9 3.55 15.05 19.07
N VAL A 10 3.70 13.72 19.06
CA VAL A 10 3.29 12.86 20.17
C VAL A 10 4.20 13.09 21.38
N GLU A 11 5.51 13.19 21.14
CA GLU A 11 6.48 13.55 22.18
C GLU A 11 6.14 14.91 22.81
N GLN A 12 5.86 15.93 21.99
CA GLN A 12 5.51 17.26 22.49
C GLN A 12 4.19 17.27 23.26
N GLN A 13 3.18 16.50 22.81
CA GLN A 13 1.93 16.34 23.54
C GLN A 13 2.16 15.79 24.95
N ILE A 14 3.03 14.79 25.11
CA ILE A 14 3.37 14.21 26.42
C ILE A 14 4.09 15.22 27.32
N LYS A 15 5.06 15.97 26.77
CA LYS A 15 5.79 17.02 27.50
C LYS A 15 4.85 18.11 28.01
N VAL A 16 4.01 18.64 27.14
CA VAL A 16 3.02 19.68 27.50
C VAL A 16 2.03 19.15 28.54
N ALA A 17 1.56 17.90 28.41
CA ALA A 17 0.66 17.29 29.38
C ALA A 17 1.28 17.14 30.79
N ARG A 18 2.62 17.10 30.89
CA ARG A 18 3.37 17.10 32.16
C ARG A 18 3.64 18.51 32.71
N GLY A 19 3.18 19.55 32.02
CA GLY A 19 3.44 20.94 32.38
C GLY A 19 4.81 21.45 31.94
N GLU A 20 5.53 20.74 31.08
CA GLU A 20 6.78 21.22 30.50
C GLU A 20 6.51 22.31 29.45
N ALA A 21 7.42 23.27 29.32
CA ALA A 21 7.37 24.28 28.27
C ALA A 21 7.86 23.71 26.93
N LEU A 22 7.40 24.27 25.81
CA LEU A 22 7.95 23.95 24.49
C LEU A 22 9.44 24.32 24.43
N THR A 23 10.25 23.42 23.90
CA THR A 23 11.71 23.60 23.83
C THR A 23 12.19 24.37 22.60
N PHE A 24 11.26 24.85 21.77
CA PHE A 24 11.52 25.56 20.53
C PHE A 24 10.62 26.79 20.42
N THR A 25 11.08 27.81 19.71
CA THR A 25 10.30 28.98 19.34
C THR A 25 9.79 28.87 17.90
N GLN A 26 9.02 29.87 17.46
CA GLN A 26 8.54 29.91 16.08
C GLN A 26 9.70 30.05 15.06
N GLU A 27 10.79 30.70 15.45
CA GLU A 27 11.97 30.94 14.63
C GLU A 27 12.84 29.68 14.46
N ASP A 28 12.75 28.73 15.40
CA ASP A 28 13.43 27.44 15.32
C ASP A 28 12.76 26.50 14.30
N LEU A 29 11.45 26.69 14.05
CA LEU A 29 10.68 25.84 13.14
C LEU A 29 11.01 26.13 11.68
N LYS A 30 11.33 25.06 10.95
CA LYS A 30 11.60 25.11 9.51
C LYS A 30 10.76 24.07 8.80
N ILE A 31 10.38 24.38 7.57
CA ILE A 31 9.78 23.41 6.65
C ILE A 31 10.86 23.04 5.64
N ILE A 32 11.33 21.81 5.72
CA ILE A 32 12.39 21.27 4.85
C ILE A 32 11.81 20.11 4.06
N GLY A 33 11.97 20.16 2.73
CA GLY A 33 11.50 19.12 1.83
C GLY A 33 9.97 19.05 1.71
N HIS A 34 9.49 17.89 1.26
CA HIS A 34 8.08 17.58 1.09
C HIS A 34 7.77 16.19 1.63
N ALA A 35 6.59 16.06 2.23
CA ALA A 35 6.05 14.78 2.63
C ALA A 35 4.67 14.56 2.02
N LEU A 36 4.38 13.31 1.67
CA LEU A 36 3.08 12.86 1.17
C LEU A 36 2.59 11.72 2.06
N GLU A 37 1.32 11.72 2.41
CA GLU A 37 0.68 10.64 3.15
C GLU A 37 -0.49 10.09 2.33
N VAL A 38 -0.54 8.76 2.19
CA VAL A 38 -1.66 8.01 1.63
C VAL A 38 -2.25 7.15 2.75
N ARG A 39 -3.56 7.27 2.96
CA ARG A 39 -4.30 6.35 3.84
C ARG A 39 -4.59 5.07 3.08
N VAL A 40 -4.05 3.96 3.58
CA VAL A 40 -4.28 2.64 3.01
C VAL A 40 -5.48 2.04 3.72
N TYR A 41 -6.61 2.05 3.03
CA TYR A 41 -7.87 1.48 3.50
C TYR A 41 -8.08 0.09 2.90
N ALA A 42 -8.72 -0.79 3.66
CA ALA A 42 -9.27 -2.04 3.19
C ALA A 42 -10.61 -1.77 2.48
N GLU A 43 -10.54 -1.14 1.31
CA GLU A 43 -11.65 -0.78 0.44
C GLU A 43 -11.29 -1.14 -1.00
N ASP A 44 -12.29 -1.42 -1.84
CA ASP A 44 -12.09 -1.73 -3.25
C ASP A 44 -12.40 -0.51 -4.14
N PRO A 45 -11.38 0.16 -4.72
CA PRO A 45 -11.60 1.29 -5.62
C PRO A 45 -12.44 0.92 -6.85
N LEU A 46 -12.37 -0.34 -7.32
CA LEU A 46 -13.13 -0.80 -8.48
C LEU A 46 -14.63 -1.00 -8.17
N ALA A 47 -14.96 -1.17 -6.90
CA ALA A 47 -16.33 -1.34 -6.42
C ALA A 47 -16.78 -0.14 -5.58
N ASP A 48 -16.58 1.08 -6.09
CA ASP A 48 -17.02 2.35 -5.46
C ASP A 48 -16.54 2.49 -3.99
N PHE A 49 -15.30 2.07 -3.73
CA PHE A 49 -14.68 2.10 -2.39
C PHE A 49 -15.47 1.30 -1.34
N MET A 50 -16.18 0.24 -1.74
CA MET A 50 -16.83 -0.64 -0.80
C MET A 50 -15.82 -1.24 0.19
N PRO A 51 -16.13 -1.30 1.49
CA PRO A 51 -15.27 -1.95 2.48
C PRO A 51 -14.98 -3.40 2.11
N SER A 52 -13.71 -3.77 2.19
CA SER A 52 -13.20 -5.12 1.95
C SER A 52 -12.81 -5.77 3.26
N ILE A 53 -13.60 -6.74 3.69
CA ILE A 53 -13.39 -7.51 4.91
C ILE A 53 -12.64 -8.81 4.60
N GLY A 54 -11.83 -9.31 5.54
CA GLY A 54 -11.12 -10.57 5.36
C GLY A 54 -9.87 -10.69 6.21
N THR A 55 -9.12 -11.76 6.00
CA THR A 55 -7.81 -11.98 6.61
C THR A 55 -6.72 -11.44 5.70
N LEU A 56 -5.77 -10.70 6.26
CA LEU A 56 -4.57 -10.24 5.55
C LEU A 56 -3.63 -11.44 5.32
N SER A 57 -3.85 -12.21 4.26
CA SER A 57 -3.05 -13.41 3.96
C SER A 57 -1.58 -13.09 3.68
N THR A 58 -1.34 -11.91 3.10
CA THR A 58 -0.02 -11.31 2.93
C THR A 58 -0.10 -9.87 3.40
N TYR A 59 0.83 -9.44 4.24
CA TYR A 59 0.96 -8.05 4.65
C TYR A 59 2.44 -7.70 4.83
N LYS A 60 3.04 -7.18 3.75
CA LYS A 60 4.44 -6.74 3.70
C LYS A 60 4.49 -5.26 3.37
N VAL A 61 4.81 -4.47 4.40
CA VAL A 61 4.98 -3.03 4.29
C VAL A 61 6.25 -2.68 3.48
N PRO A 62 6.24 -1.57 2.72
CA PRO A 62 7.43 -1.09 2.03
C PRO A 62 8.44 -0.55 3.04
N VAL A 63 9.72 -0.77 2.77
CA VAL A 63 10.84 -0.27 3.56
C VAL A 63 11.82 0.48 2.67
N GLY A 64 12.42 1.55 3.20
CA GLY A 64 13.40 2.33 2.47
C GLY A 64 13.65 3.69 3.09
N GLU A 65 14.70 4.36 2.61
CA GLU A 65 14.97 5.75 2.99
C GLU A 65 13.82 6.65 2.56
N GLY A 66 13.36 7.52 3.46
CA GLY A 66 12.25 8.42 3.21
C GLY A 66 10.88 7.75 3.17
N ILE A 67 10.76 6.47 3.55
CA ILE A 67 9.48 5.76 3.67
C ILE A 67 9.19 5.50 5.15
N ARG A 68 8.00 5.88 5.59
CA ARG A 68 7.45 5.60 6.93
C ARG A 68 6.08 4.96 6.78
N VAL A 69 5.83 3.92 7.56
CA VAL A 69 4.50 3.29 7.65
C VAL A 69 4.08 3.31 9.11
N ASP A 70 2.91 3.89 9.36
CA ASP A 70 2.25 3.83 10.65
C ASP A 70 1.06 2.87 10.51
N ASP A 71 1.14 1.69 11.11
CA ASP A 71 0.11 0.66 11.03
C ASP A 71 -0.21 0.02 12.38
N GLY A 72 -1.29 -0.76 12.40
CA GLY A 72 -1.75 -1.51 13.57
C GLY A 72 -2.14 -2.96 13.22
N PHE A 73 -1.66 -3.47 12.09
CA PHE A 73 -1.99 -4.79 11.57
C PHE A 73 -0.73 -5.62 11.31
N GLU A 74 -0.88 -6.94 11.38
CA GLU A 74 0.14 -7.93 11.04
C GLU A 74 -0.43 -8.94 10.04
N GLU A 75 0.47 -9.62 9.32
CA GLU A 75 0.10 -10.72 8.43
C GLU A 75 -0.64 -11.82 9.21
N GLY A 76 -1.79 -12.24 8.67
CA GLY A 76 -2.70 -13.20 9.30
C GLY A 76 -3.79 -12.56 10.18
N MET A 77 -3.78 -11.25 10.42
CA MET A 77 -4.86 -10.58 11.16
C MET A 77 -6.13 -10.45 10.30
N GLU A 78 -7.28 -10.46 10.97
CA GLU A 78 -8.57 -10.16 10.36
C GLU A 78 -8.85 -8.66 10.39
N VAL A 79 -9.37 -8.12 9.29
CA VAL A 79 -9.89 -6.76 9.21
C VAL A 79 -11.32 -6.74 9.78
N PRO A 80 -11.53 -6.10 10.94
CA PRO A 80 -12.82 -6.14 11.64
C PRO A 80 -13.86 -5.22 10.98
N ILE A 81 -15.13 -5.61 11.04
CA ILE A 81 -16.26 -4.81 10.52
C ILE A 81 -16.67 -3.66 11.44
N TYR A 82 -16.17 -3.65 12.68
CA TYR A 82 -16.65 -2.78 13.75
C TYR A 82 -15.90 -1.44 13.84
N TYR A 83 -14.82 -1.28 13.07
CA TYR A 83 -13.92 -0.13 13.13
C TYR A 83 -13.71 0.46 11.74
N ASP A 84 -13.01 1.60 11.70
CA ASP A 84 -12.56 2.22 10.46
C ASP A 84 -11.68 1.23 9.66
N PRO A 85 -11.89 1.06 8.34
CA PRO A 85 -11.15 0.07 7.55
C PRO A 85 -9.70 0.48 7.25
N MET A 86 -9.13 1.47 7.94
CA MET A 86 -7.76 1.93 7.70
C MET A 86 -6.77 0.89 8.22
N LEU A 87 -5.96 0.36 7.31
CA LEU A 87 -4.88 -0.58 7.62
C LEU A 87 -3.63 0.16 8.09
N SER A 88 -3.26 1.23 7.38
CA SER A 88 -2.04 1.97 7.64
C SER A 88 -2.07 3.38 7.06
N LYS A 89 -1.15 4.22 7.52
CA LYS A 89 -0.74 5.45 6.82
C LYS A 89 0.61 5.17 6.18
N LEU A 90 0.68 5.28 4.85
CA LEU A 90 1.93 5.24 4.10
C LEU A 90 2.41 6.67 3.88
N ILE A 91 3.58 6.99 4.40
CA ILE A 91 4.16 8.33 4.33
C ILE A 91 5.49 8.27 3.58
N THR A 92 5.69 9.20 2.64
CA THR A 92 6.97 9.39 1.98
C THR A 92 7.51 10.80 2.19
N TYR A 93 8.84 10.92 2.13
CA TYR A 93 9.56 12.19 2.21
C TYR A 93 10.59 12.31 1.07
N GLY A 94 10.67 13.50 0.48
CA GLY A 94 11.66 13.86 -0.53
C GLY A 94 12.14 15.30 -0.35
N LYS A 95 13.26 15.67 -0.96
CA LYS A 95 13.76 17.05 -0.94
C LYS A 95 12.88 17.96 -1.77
N THR A 96 12.23 17.41 -2.80
CA THR A 96 11.18 18.08 -3.58
C THR A 96 9.87 17.32 -3.53
N ARG A 97 8.79 17.98 -3.95
CA ARG A 97 7.47 17.36 -4.05
C ARG A 97 7.48 16.19 -5.04
N GLU A 98 8.14 16.36 -6.16
CA GLU A 98 8.28 15.35 -7.22
C GLU A 98 9.01 14.11 -6.68
N GLU A 99 10.10 14.30 -5.93
CA GLU A 99 10.81 13.19 -5.29
C GLU A 99 9.89 12.42 -4.32
N ALA A 100 9.13 13.12 -3.48
CA ALA A 100 8.20 12.48 -2.54
C ALA A 100 7.09 11.69 -3.26
N ILE A 101 6.56 12.21 -4.39
CA ILE A 101 5.56 11.54 -5.23
C ILE A 101 6.16 10.28 -5.88
N GLN A 102 7.35 10.39 -6.49
CA GLN A 102 8.00 9.23 -7.11
C GLN A 102 8.36 8.16 -6.10
N LEU A 103 8.74 8.55 -4.88
CA LEU A 103 8.96 7.62 -3.78
C LEU A 103 7.64 6.96 -3.34
N MET A 104 6.53 7.69 -3.31
CA MET A 104 5.20 7.15 -2.99
C MET A 104 4.77 6.08 -3.98
N ILE A 105 4.94 6.32 -5.29
CA ILE A 105 4.62 5.35 -6.34
C ILE A 105 5.42 4.05 -6.12
N LYS A 106 6.74 4.16 -5.89
CA LYS A 106 7.60 3.01 -5.60
C LYS A 106 7.24 2.30 -4.29
N ALA A 107 6.88 3.05 -3.26
CA ALA A 107 6.48 2.49 -1.98
C ALA A 107 5.18 1.69 -2.13
N ILE A 108 4.20 2.21 -2.88
CA ILE A 108 2.96 1.51 -3.21
C ILE A 108 3.24 0.21 -3.98
N GLU A 109 4.12 0.24 -5.00
CA GLU A 109 4.47 -0.96 -5.77
C GLU A 109 5.11 -2.07 -4.92
N ASN A 110 5.84 -1.68 -3.88
CA ASN A 110 6.50 -2.59 -2.93
C ASN A 110 5.60 -2.98 -1.75
N TYR A 111 4.44 -2.35 -1.58
CA TYR A 111 3.48 -2.69 -0.54
C TYR A 111 2.64 -3.89 -0.98
N LYS A 112 2.85 -5.05 -0.34
CA LYS A 112 2.10 -6.28 -0.65
C LYS A 112 1.02 -6.50 0.39
N VAL A 113 -0.23 -6.37 -0.04
CA VAL A 113 -1.42 -6.69 0.75
C VAL A 113 -2.27 -7.66 -0.06
N GLU A 114 -2.57 -8.83 0.51
CA GLU A 114 -3.42 -9.85 -0.09
C GLU A 114 -4.47 -10.32 0.90
N GLY A 115 -5.58 -10.86 0.38
CA GLY A 115 -6.74 -11.32 1.17
C GLY A 115 -7.84 -10.27 1.33
N VAL A 116 -7.53 -8.99 1.12
CA VAL A 116 -8.49 -7.88 1.02
C VAL A 116 -8.10 -6.95 -0.13
N ALA A 117 -9.08 -6.24 -0.70
CA ALA A 117 -8.82 -5.11 -1.59
C ALA A 117 -8.31 -3.92 -0.79
N THR A 118 -7.53 -3.04 -1.44
CA THR A 118 -7.01 -1.82 -0.81
C THR A 118 -7.06 -0.60 -1.72
N THR A 119 -6.98 0.58 -1.12
CA THR A 119 -6.89 1.87 -1.82
C THR A 119 -5.52 2.17 -2.44
N LEU A 120 -4.55 1.24 -2.37
CA LEU A 120 -3.19 1.43 -2.90
C LEU A 120 -3.19 1.79 -4.39
N SER A 121 -4.01 1.11 -5.20
CA SER A 121 -4.10 1.37 -6.63
C SER A 121 -4.66 2.74 -6.96
N PHE A 122 -5.67 3.17 -6.21
CA PHE A 122 -6.20 4.53 -6.27
C PHE A 122 -5.14 5.57 -5.85
N GLY A 123 -4.40 5.31 -4.78
CA GLY A 123 -3.29 6.17 -4.35
C GLY A 123 -2.21 6.33 -5.43
N LYS A 124 -1.86 5.24 -6.12
CA LYS A 124 -0.94 5.26 -7.25
C LYS A 124 -1.50 6.08 -8.42
N PHE A 125 -2.76 5.86 -8.79
CA PHE A 125 -3.46 6.64 -9.81
C PHE A 125 -3.39 8.14 -9.52
N VAL A 126 -3.69 8.56 -8.29
CA VAL A 126 -3.58 9.98 -7.88
C VAL A 126 -2.16 10.49 -8.04
N CYS A 127 -1.14 9.73 -7.60
CA CYS A 127 0.26 10.13 -7.70
C CYS A 127 0.76 10.26 -9.14
N GLU A 128 0.20 9.50 -10.08
CA GLU A 128 0.54 9.53 -11.50
C GLU A 128 -0.25 10.58 -12.30
N HIS A 129 -1.36 11.08 -11.76
CA HIS A 129 -2.25 11.99 -12.48
C HIS A 129 -1.69 13.43 -12.60
N GLU A 130 -1.77 14.01 -13.81
CA GLU A 130 -1.20 15.34 -14.12
C GLU A 130 -1.76 16.46 -13.22
N ALA A 131 -3.07 16.49 -12.98
CA ALA A 131 -3.67 17.49 -12.09
C ALA A 131 -3.04 17.45 -10.68
N PHE A 132 -2.74 16.26 -10.15
CA PHE A 132 -2.08 16.12 -8.87
C PHE A 132 -0.60 16.50 -8.95
N THR A 133 0.16 16.02 -9.93
CA THR A 133 1.60 16.30 -10.05
C THR A 133 1.89 17.79 -10.34
N SER A 134 1.04 18.47 -11.11
CA SER A 134 1.11 19.92 -11.35
C SER A 134 0.66 20.78 -10.17
N GLY A 135 -0.12 20.21 -9.24
CA GLY A 135 -0.73 20.96 -8.14
C GLY A 135 -2.01 21.71 -8.53
N ASN A 136 -2.50 21.56 -9.76
CA ASN A 136 -3.73 22.20 -10.24
C ASN A 136 -4.95 21.27 -10.04
N PHE A 137 -5.39 21.16 -8.79
CA PHE A 137 -6.57 20.38 -8.41
C PHE A 137 -7.30 21.01 -7.22
N ASP A 138 -8.56 20.61 -7.01
CA ASP A 138 -9.38 21.03 -5.89
C ASP A 138 -10.04 19.82 -5.20
N THR A 139 -10.99 20.08 -4.32
CA THR A 139 -11.74 19.05 -3.60
C THR A 139 -12.61 18.17 -4.50
N HIS A 140 -12.78 18.51 -5.78
CA HIS A 140 -13.52 17.72 -6.76
C HIS A 140 -12.63 16.80 -7.59
N PHE A 141 -11.32 16.70 -7.30
CA PHE A 141 -10.38 15.85 -8.04
C PHE A 141 -10.96 14.47 -8.35
N VAL A 142 -11.45 13.75 -7.33
CA VAL A 142 -12.00 12.39 -7.51
C VAL A 142 -13.18 12.41 -8.46
N LYS A 143 -14.15 13.31 -8.25
CA LYS A 143 -15.32 13.44 -9.11
C LYS A 143 -14.96 13.79 -10.56
N ASN A 144 -13.89 14.54 -10.78
CA ASN A 144 -13.51 15.06 -12.09
C ASN A 144 -12.63 14.10 -12.89
N TYR A 145 -11.80 13.30 -12.21
CA TYR A 145 -10.73 12.54 -12.85
C TYR A 145 -10.78 11.04 -12.58
N TYR A 146 -11.46 10.60 -11.52
CA TYR A 146 -11.49 9.18 -11.16
C TYR A 146 -12.74 8.49 -11.69
N SER A 147 -12.54 7.31 -12.26
CA SER A 147 -13.61 6.35 -12.50
C SER A 147 -13.05 4.91 -12.37
N PRO A 148 -13.83 3.93 -11.90
CA PRO A 148 -13.40 2.53 -11.81
C PRO A 148 -12.85 1.99 -13.14
N GLU A 149 -13.44 2.40 -14.26
CA GLU A 149 -13.06 1.97 -15.60
C GLU A 149 -11.61 2.32 -15.96
N HIS A 150 -11.06 3.44 -15.44
CA HIS A 150 -9.67 3.79 -15.68
C HIS A 150 -8.71 2.76 -15.07
N LEU A 151 -8.97 2.34 -13.83
CA LEU A 151 -8.19 1.28 -13.17
C LEU A 151 -8.43 -0.08 -13.84
N GLU A 152 -9.66 -0.39 -14.24
CA GLU A 152 -9.96 -1.62 -14.97
C GLU A 152 -9.20 -1.74 -16.29
N MET A 153 -9.04 -0.63 -17.03
CA MET A 153 -8.27 -0.63 -18.28
C MET A 153 -6.80 -0.93 -18.03
N GLN A 154 -6.20 -0.34 -16.99
CA GLN A 154 -4.82 -0.61 -16.60
C GLN A 154 -4.64 -2.09 -16.21
N TYR A 155 -5.55 -2.63 -15.41
CA TYR A 155 -5.55 -4.04 -15.04
C TYR A 155 -5.88 -4.99 -16.20
N ALA A 156 -6.67 -4.58 -17.18
CA ALA A 156 -7.02 -5.41 -18.32
C ALA A 156 -5.76 -5.81 -19.12
N GLU A 157 -4.86 -4.86 -19.36
CA GLU A 157 -3.62 -5.15 -20.07
C GLU A 157 -2.67 -6.02 -19.23
N GLU A 158 -2.52 -5.73 -17.94
CA GLU A 158 -1.73 -6.56 -17.02
C GLU A 158 -2.26 -8.00 -16.95
N ARG A 159 -3.59 -8.16 -16.80
CA ARG A 159 -4.26 -9.47 -16.79
C ARG A 159 -4.07 -10.22 -18.11
N ARG A 160 -4.14 -9.52 -19.24
CA ARG A 160 -3.90 -10.10 -20.57
C ARG A 160 -2.47 -10.63 -20.69
N ILE A 161 -1.48 -9.84 -20.27
CA ILE A 161 -0.07 -10.24 -20.27
C ILE A 161 0.15 -11.44 -19.32
N ALA A 162 -0.38 -11.38 -18.10
CA ALA A 162 -0.28 -12.47 -17.13
C ALA A 162 -0.90 -13.77 -17.66
N ALA A 163 -2.07 -13.70 -18.30
CA ALA A 163 -2.72 -14.86 -18.93
C ALA A 163 -1.87 -15.48 -20.06
N LEU A 164 -1.25 -14.65 -20.90
CA LEU A 164 -0.35 -15.11 -21.96
C LEU A 164 0.90 -15.79 -21.39
N VAL A 165 1.51 -15.22 -20.34
CA VAL A 165 2.66 -15.80 -19.64
C VAL A 165 2.29 -17.13 -18.98
N ALA A 166 1.16 -17.17 -18.28
CA ALA A 166 0.65 -18.40 -17.65
C ALA A 166 0.40 -19.50 -18.69
N LEU A 167 -0.21 -19.16 -19.83
CA LEU A 167 -0.42 -20.11 -20.93
C LEU A 167 0.91 -20.64 -21.51
N LYS A 168 1.91 -19.77 -21.67
CA LYS A 168 3.25 -20.18 -22.12
C LYS A 168 3.89 -21.14 -21.13
N LEU A 169 3.90 -20.79 -19.84
CA LEU A 169 4.46 -21.63 -18.78
C LEU A 169 3.72 -22.98 -18.66
N TYR A 170 2.39 -22.98 -18.84
CA TYR A 170 1.59 -24.21 -18.87
C TYR A 170 2.04 -25.13 -20.02
N ARG A 171 2.16 -24.60 -21.24
CA ARG A 171 2.62 -25.36 -22.42
C ARG A 171 4.07 -25.84 -22.31
N GLU A 172 4.95 -25.07 -21.68
CA GLU A 172 6.32 -25.50 -21.40
C GLU A 172 6.34 -26.63 -20.36
N ASN A 173 5.54 -26.53 -19.29
CA ASN A 173 5.41 -27.57 -18.29
C ASN A 173 4.77 -28.87 -18.82
N GLU A 174 3.85 -28.81 -19.80
CA GLU A 174 3.32 -30.01 -20.46
C GLU A 174 4.41 -30.80 -21.20
N LYS A 175 5.45 -30.12 -21.71
CA LYS A 175 6.59 -30.78 -22.37
C LYS A 175 7.57 -31.41 -21.38
N VAL A 176 7.51 -31.01 -20.11
CA VAL A 176 8.34 -31.58 -19.05
C VAL A 176 7.63 -32.82 -18.49
N LEU A 177 8.19 -34.00 -18.78
CA LEU A 177 7.71 -35.25 -18.20
C LEU A 177 7.82 -35.19 -16.67
N LYS A 178 6.68 -35.12 -15.98
CA LYS A 178 6.62 -35.30 -14.53
C LYS A 178 6.85 -36.77 -14.21
N VAL A 179 8.08 -37.12 -13.82
CA VAL A 179 8.38 -38.47 -13.33
C VAL A 179 7.64 -38.64 -11.99
N PRO A 180 6.80 -39.68 -11.83
CA PRO A 180 6.17 -39.93 -10.54
C PRO A 180 7.29 -40.16 -9.50
N SER A 181 7.37 -39.32 -8.47
CA SER A 181 8.20 -39.65 -7.32
C SER A 181 7.59 -40.89 -6.66
N LYS A 182 8.39 -41.95 -6.52
CA LYS A 182 8.01 -43.14 -5.75
C LYS A 182 7.89 -42.71 -4.28
N ASN A 183 6.73 -42.20 -3.88
CA ASN A 183 6.34 -42.26 -2.48
C ASN A 183 6.23 -43.75 -2.16
N SER A 184 7.17 -44.25 -1.37
CA SER A 184 7.11 -45.58 -0.78
C SER A 184 5.91 -45.60 0.17
N SER A 185 4.74 -45.88 -0.40
CA SER A 185 3.54 -46.09 0.37
C SER A 185 3.79 -47.27 1.32
N ASN A 186 3.83 -47.00 2.62
CA ASN A 186 3.94 -48.03 3.67
C ASN A 186 2.67 -48.89 3.78
N TRP A 187 1.77 -48.85 2.80
CA TRP A 187 0.53 -49.63 2.76
C TRP A 187 0.74 -51.15 2.91
N GLN A 188 1.91 -51.65 2.51
CA GLN A 188 2.29 -53.05 2.70
C GLN A 188 2.80 -53.38 4.13
N LYS A 189 3.21 -52.38 4.93
CA LYS A 189 3.66 -52.59 6.31
C LYS A 189 2.52 -52.56 7.34
N SER A 190 1.34 -52.10 6.94
CA SER A 190 0.15 -52.03 7.81
C SER A 190 -0.71 -53.31 7.79
N ARG A 191 -0.21 -54.40 7.21
CA ARG A 191 -0.85 -55.72 7.20
C ARG A 191 0.06 -56.78 7.84
N VAL A 192 0.27 -56.70 9.15
CA VAL A 192 0.51 -57.84 10.06
C VAL A 192 -0.02 -57.45 11.43
#